data_AF-A0A6N7M5A6-F1
#
_entry.id   AF-A0A6N7M5A6-F1
#
_cell.length_a   1.000
_cell.length_b   1.000
_cell.length_c   1.000
_cell.angle_alpha   90.00
_cell.angle_beta   90.00
_cell.angle_gamma   90.00
#
_symmetry.space_group_name_H-M   'P 1'
#
loop_
_entity.id
_entity.type
_entity.pdbx_description
1 polymer ?
#
loop_
_entity_poly.entity_id
_entity_poly.type
_entity_poly.pdbx_seq_one_letter_code
_entity_poly.pdbx_strand_id
1 'polypeptide(L)' 'MMQVKEISIGLGSCGIAAGAKQVHDTLVQELAVNGLEIPVVSTGCIGACHREPLMEVRLKEGGSFLPNFLVIV' A
#
# COMPACT_ATOMS: atom_id res chain seq x y z
N MET A 1 9.78 14.71 12.64
CA MET A 1 10.35 13.59 11.86
C MET A 1 9.18 12.77 11.38
N MET A 2 8.94 12.74 10.07
CA MET A 2 7.76 12.10 9.48
C MET A 2 7.87 10.58 9.65
N GLN A 3 7.16 10.01 10.63
CA GLN A 3 7.14 8.57 10.89
C GLN A 3 5.89 7.95 10.30
N VAL A 4 6.07 7.03 9.36
CA VAL A 4 5.00 6.17 8.85
C VAL A 4 4.57 5.22 9.96
N LYS A 5 3.26 5.16 10.20
CA LYS A 5 2.63 4.25 11.17
C LYS A 5 2.32 2.91 10.53
N GLU A 6 1.70 2.94 9.35
CA GLU A 6 1.23 1.74 8.63
C GLU A 6 1.03 2.07 7.15
N ILE A 7 1.15 1.05 6.30
CA ILE A 7 0.86 1.13 4.87
C ILE A 7 -0.24 0.12 4.56
N SER A 8 -1.37 0.58 4.02
CA SER A 8 -2.49 -0.27 3.62
C SER A 8 -2.48 -0.48 2.11
N ILE A 9 -2.66 -1.71 1.63
CA ILE A 9 -2.77 -2.04 0.19
C ILE A 9 -4.09 -2.77 -0.08
N GLY A 10 -4.85 -2.28 -1.06
CA GLY A 10 -6.09 -2.92 -1.51
C GLY A 10 -5.82 -4.20 -2.29
N LEU A 11 -5.99 -5.35 -1.65
CA LEU A 11 -5.86 -6.69 -2.25
C LEU A 11 -7.24 -7.32 -2.55
N GLY A 12 -8.15 -6.52 -3.11
CA GLY A 12 -9.40 -7.03 -3.69
C GLY A 12 -9.15 -7.84 -4.96
N SER A 13 -10.19 -8.46 -5.53
CA SER A 13 -10.08 -9.22 -6.79
C SER A 13 -9.54 -8.35 -7.95
N CYS A 14 -10.10 -7.15 -8.11
CA CYS A 14 -9.65 -6.17 -9.09
C CYS A 14 -8.23 -5.65 -8.76
N GLY A 15 -7.92 -5.42 -7.47
CA GLY A 15 -6.58 -5.03 -7.03
C GLY A 15 -5.51 -6.07 -7.35
N ILE A 16 -5.80 -7.36 -7.11
CA ILE A 16 -4.91 -8.47 -7.48
C ILE A 16 -4.75 -8.53 -9.00
N ALA A 17 -5.83 -8.38 -9.77
CA ALA A 17 -5.79 -8.34 -11.23
C ALA A 17 -4.98 -7.15 -11.77
N ALA A 18 -5.00 -6.02 -11.07
CA ALA A 18 -4.20 -4.82 -11.37
C ALA A 18 -2.76 -4.90 -10.83
N GLY A 19 -2.34 -6.02 -10.25
CA GLY A 19 -0.96 -6.26 -9.80
C GLY A 19 -0.65 -5.82 -8.36
N ALA A 20 -1.65 -5.47 -7.53
CA ALA A 20 -1.45 -5.04 -6.15
C ALA A 20 -0.69 -6.05 -5.29
N LYS A 21 -0.78 -7.36 -5.60
CA LYS A 21 -0.02 -8.41 -4.92
C LYS A 21 1.49 -8.24 -5.12
N GLN A 22 1.92 -7.94 -6.35
CA GLN A 22 3.33 -7.76 -6.65
C GLN A 22 3.88 -6.50 -5.95
N VAL A 23 3.06 -5.43 -5.89
CA VAL A 23 3.39 -4.21 -5.14
C VAL A 23 3.57 -4.52 -3.66
N HIS A 24 2.65 -5.25 -3.06
CA HIS A 24 2.74 -5.68 -1.67
C HIS A 24 4.03 -6.46 -1.39
N ASP A 25 4.32 -7.48 -2.19
CA ASP A 25 5.48 -8.34 -1.99
C ASP A 25 6.81 -7.55 -2.14
N THR A 26 6.88 -6.68 -3.16
CA THR A 26 8.04 -5.81 -3.38
C THR A 26 8.23 -4.82 -2.23
N LEU A 27 7.14 -4.23 -1.74
CA LEU A 27 7.19 -3.28 -0.63
C LEU A 27 7.72 -3.94 0.65
N VAL A 28 7.23 -5.15 0.97
CA VAL A 28 7.70 -5.90 2.15
C VAL A 28 9.20 -6.21 2.03
N GLN A 29 9.67 -6.58 0.84
CA GLN A 29 11.10 -6.83 0.60
C GLN A 29 11.94 -5.56 0.77
N GLU A 30 11.53 -4.45 0.18
CA GLU A 30 12.23 -3.16 0.30
C GLU A 30 12.27 -2.68 1.75
N LEU A 31 11.17 -2.79 2.50
CA LEU A 31 11.12 -2.46 3.92
C LEU A 31 12.11 -3.32 4.73
N ALA A 32 12.18 -4.62 4.44
CA ALA A 32 13.12 -5.51 5.09
C ALA A 32 14.59 -5.18 4.75
N VAL A 33 14.90 -4.89 3.49
CA VAL A 33 16.25 -4.50 3.04
C VAL A 33 16.71 -3.20 3.68
N ASN A 34 15.78 -2.25 3.86
CA ASN A 34 16.07 -0.96 4.48
C ASN A 34 15.99 -0.99 6.03
N GLY A 35 15.70 -2.15 6.64
CA GLY A 35 15.56 -2.29 8.09
C GLY A 35 14.40 -1.48 8.69
N LEU A 36 13.36 -1.22 7.88
CA LEU A 36 12.19 -0.44 8.27
C LEU A 36 11.08 -1.37 8.78
N GLU A 37 10.79 -1.31 10.07
CA GLU A 37 9.69 -2.04 10.69
C GLU A 37 8.35 -1.29 10.53
N ILE A 38 7.89 -1.14 9.29
CA ILE A 38 6.59 -0.52 8.99
C ILE A 38 5.58 -1.64 8.71
N PRO A 39 4.47 -1.73 9.47
CA PRO A 39 3.44 -2.72 9.20
C PRO A 39 2.74 -2.43 7.87
N VAL A 40 2.75 -3.44 6.99
CA VAL A 40 1.99 -3.46 5.74
C VAL A 40 0.73 -4.27 5.98
N VAL A 41 -0.45 -3.66 5.77
CA VAL A 41 -1.75 -4.29 6.00
C VAL A 41 -2.51 -4.42 4.69
N SER A 42 -3.12 -5.58 4.48
CA SER A 42 -3.99 -5.83 3.32
C SER A 42 -5.40 -5.35 3.62
N THR A 43 -5.98 -4.55 2.74
CA THR A 43 -7.38 -4.11 2.80
C THR A 43 -8.21 -4.71 1.67
N GLY A 44 -9.52 -4.78 1.87
CA GLY A 44 -10.46 -5.35 0.89
C GLY A 44 -10.88 -4.37 -0.21
N CYS A 45 -11.88 -4.76 -1.02
CA CYS A 45 -12.45 -3.91 -2.05
C CYS A 45 -13.23 -2.74 -1.43
N ILE A 46 -12.87 -1.50 -1.81
CA ILE A 46 -13.56 -0.28 -1.38
C ILE A 46 -14.45 0.33 -2.50
N GLY A 47 -14.68 -0.40 -3.59
CA GLY A 47 -15.47 0.09 -4.73
C GLY A 47 -14.75 1.09 -5.64
N ALA A 48 -13.42 1.21 -5.51
CA ALA A 48 -12.59 2.10 -6.32
C ALA A 48 -11.75 1.32 -7.35
N CYS A 49 -12.35 0.32 -8.01
CA CYS A 49 -11.64 -0.58 -8.94
C CYS A 49 -10.91 0.17 -10.08
N HIS A 50 -11.43 1.31 -10.52
CA HIS A 50 -10.80 2.16 -11.55
C HIS A 50 -9.51 2.85 -11.10
N ARG A 51 -9.20 2.81 -9.79
CA ARG A 51 -8.01 3.46 -9.20
C ARG A 51 -7.05 2.44 -8.62
N GLU A 52 -7.29 1.15 -8.84
CA GLU A 52 -6.37 0.11 -8.40
C GLU A 52 -5.13 0.06 -9.30
N PRO A 53 -3.97 -0.34 -8.75
CA PRO A 53 -3.73 -0.78 -7.36
C PRO A 53 -3.75 0.39 -6.36
N LEU A 54 -4.45 0.22 -5.23
CA LEU A 54 -4.62 1.27 -4.20
C LEU A 54 -3.66 1.05 -3.02
N MET A 55 -2.97 2.11 -2.62
CA MET A 55 -2.12 2.15 -1.43
C MET A 55 -2.42 3.39 -0.59
N GLU A 56 -2.49 3.22 0.74
CA GLU A 56 -2.65 4.30 1.73
C GLU A 56 -1.46 4.27 2.69
N VAL A 57 -0.81 5.40 2.89
CA VAL A 57 0.26 5.56 3.89
C VAL A 57 -0.28 6.39 5.04
N ARG A 58 -0.35 5.80 6.24
CA ARG A 58 -0.79 6.52 7.45
C ARG A 58 0.41 6.93 8.27
N LEU A 59 0.44 8.18 8.69
CA LEU A 59 1.49 8.75 9.52
C LEU A 59 1.09 8.75 10.99
N LYS A 60 2.08 8.71 11.88
CA LYS A 60 1.85 8.79 13.33
C LYS A 60 1.25 10.13 13.77
N GLU A 61 1.48 11.20 13.00
CA GLU A 61 1.01 12.57 13.33
C GLU A 61 -0.45 12.83 12.89
N GLY A 62 -1.21 11.80 12.49
CA GLY A 62 -2.64 11.90 12.19
C GLY A 62 -3.00 12.24 10.74
N GLY A 63 -2.00 12.45 9.87
CA GLY A 63 -2.20 12.54 8.42
C GLY A 63 -2.21 11.17 7.76
N SER A 64 -3.16 10.92 6.86
CA SER A 64 -3.07 9.84 5.88
C SER A 64 -2.87 10.43 4.49
N PHE A 65 -1.97 9.81 3.74
CA PHE A 65 -1.77 10.10 2.33
C PHE A 65 -2.27 8.90 1.56
N LEU A 66 -3.18 9.13 0.62
CA LEU A 66 -3.55 8.17 -0.42
C LEU A 66 -2.71 8.51 -1.65
N PRO A 67 -1.44 8.08 -1.73
CA PRO A 67 -0.70 8.30 -2.95
C PRO A 67 -1.41 7.51 -4.05
N ASN A 68 -1.79 8.21 -5.12
CA ASN A 68 -2.26 7.58 -6.34
C ASN A 68 -1.04 6.98 -7.05
N PHE A 69 -0.44 5.95 -6.46
CA PHE A 69 0.60 5.16 -7.09
C PHE A 69 -0.09 4.34 -8.17
N LEU A 70 -0.19 4.93 -9.36
CA LEU A 70 -0.32 4.15 -10.58
C LEU A 70 0.97 3.35 -10.70
N VAL A 71 1.04 2.21 -10.01
CA VAL A 71 2.13 1.26 -10.23
C VAL A 71 1.81 0.65 -11.58
N ILE A 72 2.49 1.15 -12.62
CA ILE A 72 2.50 0.50 -13.93
C ILE A 72 3.29 -0.79 -13.71
N VAL A 73 2.57 -1.86 -13.34
CA VAL A 73 3.10 -3.23 -13.36
C VAL A 73 2.96 -3.79 -14.77
#